data_AF-A0A7Z1N854-F1
#
_entry.id   AF-A0A7Z1N854-F1
#
_cell.length_a   1.000
_cell.length_b   1.000
_cell.length_c   1.000
_cell.angle_alpha   90.00
_cell.angle_beta   90.00
_cell.angle_gamma   90.00
#
_symmetry.space_group_name_H-M   'P 1'
#
loop_
_entity.id
_entity.type
_entity.pdbx_description
1 polymer ?
#
loop_
_entity_poly.entity_id
_entity_poly.type
_entity_poly.pdbx_seq_one_letter_code
_entity_poly.pdbx_strand_id
1 'polypeptide(L)'
;KKEYIDWVRLQGKGIGRAMKIGKDNILGFTQAVEEYLAHGSESGASMQERLKPFVEAINNLSDLTAKIIQDGAGRDIYRASVKVDGRKTAKEVIQALRAESPAIYTREYQANNGIIEFDIRSVNQEEMNKIVQRLQEIMDTKEK
;
A
#
# COMPACT_ATOMS: atom_id res chain seq x y z
N LYS A 1 18.89 21.32 -27.16
CA LYS A 1 18.13 21.93 -26.03
C LYS A 1 17.24 23.12 -26.45
N LYS A 2 17.64 23.98 -27.41
CA LYS A 2 16.86 25.16 -27.86
C LYS A 2 15.42 24.83 -28.29
N GLU A 3 15.23 23.82 -29.12
CA GLU A 3 13.93 23.39 -29.63
C GLU A 3 12.92 23.05 -28.52
N TYR A 4 13.32 22.26 -27.51
CA TYR A 4 12.46 21.92 -26.38
C TYR A 4 12.04 23.14 -25.56
N ILE A 5 12.92 24.14 -25.40
CA ILE A 5 12.60 25.40 -24.70
C ILE A 5 11.56 26.19 -25.50
N ASP A 6 11.71 26.24 -26.82
CA ASP A 6 10.78 26.95 -27.69
C ASP A 6 9.39 26.28 -27.70
N TRP A 7 9.31 24.94 -27.64
CA TRP A 7 8.04 24.22 -27.47
C TRP A 7 7.36 24.50 -26.12
N VAL A 8 8.12 24.60 -25.02
CA VAL A 8 7.56 24.98 -23.70
C VAL A 8 7.02 26.40 -23.74
N ARG A 9 7.69 27.33 -24.42
CA ARG A 9 7.18 28.72 -24.58
C ARG A 9 5.87 28.78 -25.36
N LEU A 10 5.68 27.90 -26.35
CA LEU A 10 4.40 27.81 -27.08
C LEU A 10 3.23 27.40 -26.19
N GLN A 11 3.45 26.71 -25.06
CA GLN A 11 2.40 26.43 -24.07
C GLN A 11 1.78 27.72 -23.50
N GLY A 12 2.56 28.81 -23.42
CA GLY A 12 2.08 30.13 -23.02
C GLY A 12 1.06 30.76 -23.99
N LYS A 13 0.93 30.24 -25.21
CA LYS A 13 -0.08 30.67 -26.20
C LYS A 13 -1.47 30.05 -25.98
N GLY A 14 -1.69 29.35 -24.87
CA GLY A 14 -3.01 28.87 -24.46
C GLY A 14 -3.10 27.36 -24.19
N ILE A 15 -2.21 26.54 -24.78
CA ILE A 15 -2.21 25.09 -24.57
C ILE A 15 -1.91 24.75 -23.09
N GLY A 16 -0.96 25.46 -22.48
CA GLY A 16 -0.62 25.29 -21.06
C GLY A 16 -1.71 25.76 -20.10
N ARG A 17 -2.68 26.57 -20.56
CA ARG A 17 -3.78 27.03 -19.72
C ARG A 17 -4.78 25.92 -19.43
N ALA A 18 -5.09 25.09 -20.43
CA ALA A 18 -5.95 23.92 -20.25
C ALA A 18 -5.30 22.85 -19.36
N MET A 19 -3.97 22.78 -19.35
CA MET A 19 -3.19 21.82 -18.55
C MET A 19 -2.80 22.33 -17.15
N LYS A 20 -3.24 23.54 -16.76
CA LYS A 20 -2.84 24.14 -15.49
C LYS A 20 -3.52 23.42 -14.31
N ILE A 21 -2.71 22.88 -13.41
CA ILE A 21 -3.19 22.29 -12.15
C ILE A 21 -3.73 23.36 -11.19
N GLY A 22 -4.66 22.96 -10.32
CA GLY A 22 -5.25 23.83 -9.30
C GLY A 22 -4.25 24.29 -8.23
N LYS A 23 -4.64 25.29 -7.43
CA LYS A 23 -3.78 25.85 -6.37
C LYS A 23 -3.44 24.80 -5.30
N ASP A 24 -4.39 23.94 -4.95
CA ASP A 24 -4.19 22.91 -3.93
C ASP A 24 -3.14 21.88 -4.39
N ASN A 25 -3.15 21.51 -5.66
CA ASN A 25 -2.12 20.63 -6.24
C ASN A 25 -0.74 21.28 -6.22
N ILE A 26 -0.66 22.60 -6.48
CA ILE A 26 0.62 23.33 -6.42
C ILE A 26 1.17 23.29 -4.99
N LEU A 27 0.34 23.62 -3.99
CA LEU A 27 0.75 23.60 -2.58
C LEU A 27 1.16 22.20 -2.13
N GLY A 28 0.34 21.18 -2.41
CA GLY A 28 0.64 19.79 -2.06
C GLY A 28 1.89 19.26 -2.76
N PHE A 29 2.10 19.61 -4.03
CA PHE A 29 3.31 19.23 -4.75
C PHE A 29 4.56 19.91 -4.20
N THR A 30 4.48 21.21 -3.87
CA THR A 30 5.60 21.92 -3.25
C THR A 30 5.99 21.29 -1.91
N GLN A 31 5.02 21.00 -1.04
CA GLN A 31 5.27 20.32 0.23
C GLN A 31 5.90 18.94 0.03
N ALA A 32 5.37 18.13 -0.90
CA ALA A 32 5.91 16.80 -1.19
C ALA A 32 7.36 16.85 -1.70
N VAL A 33 7.71 17.87 -2.49
CA VAL A 33 9.10 18.08 -2.95
C VAL A 33 10.02 18.46 -1.77
N GLU A 34 9.58 19.35 -0.89
CA GLU A 34 10.34 19.75 0.30
C GLU A 34 10.59 18.55 1.23
N GLU A 35 9.56 17.77 1.53
CA GLU A 35 9.68 16.56 2.35
C GLU A 35 10.61 15.52 1.72
N TYR A 36 10.48 15.31 0.40
CA TYR A 36 11.34 14.37 -0.31
C TYR A 36 12.81 14.82 -0.30
N LEU A 37 13.10 16.12 -0.43
CA LEU A 37 14.46 16.63 -0.35
C LEU A 37 15.04 16.55 1.07
N ALA A 38 14.20 16.72 2.10
CA ALA A 38 14.62 16.68 3.50
C ALA A 38 14.83 15.26 4.03
N HIS A 39 13.98 14.31 3.64
CA HIS A 39 13.91 12.98 4.23
C HIS A 39 14.19 11.83 3.24
N GLY A 40 14.04 12.08 1.94
CA GLY A 40 14.10 11.04 0.92
C GLY A 40 12.94 10.04 0.99
N SER A 41 13.11 8.92 0.30
CA SER A 41 12.20 7.77 0.41
C SER A 41 12.55 6.91 1.62
N GLU A 42 11.56 6.23 2.20
CA GLU A 42 11.78 5.15 3.16
C GLU A 42 12.74 4.10 2.56
N SER A 43 13.76 3.71 3.33
CA SER A 43 14.68 2.65 2.92
C SER A 43 14.05 1.27 3.08
N GLY A 44 14.53 0.29 2.30
CA GLY A 44 14.09 -1.08 2.43
C GLY A 44 14.26 -1.67 3.82
N ALA A 45 15.40 -1.38 4.47
CA ALA A 45 15.67 -1.82 5.84
C ALA A 45 14.64 -1.26 6.84
N SER A 46 14.33 0.04 6.77
CA SER A 46 13.30 0.67 7.59
C SER A 46 11.93 0.05 7.34
N MET A 47 11.59 -0.20 6.07
CA MET A 47 10.32 -0.83 5.70
C MET A 47 10.21 -2.27 6.24
N GLN A 48 11.28 -3.05 6.17
CA GLN A 48 11.34 -4.39 6.75
C GLN A 48 11.17 -4.35 8.27
N GLU A 49 11.81 -3.41 8.97
CA GLU A 49 11.65 -3.22 10.41
C GLU A 49 10.20 -2.91 10.79
N ARG A 50 9.54 -2.03 10.02
CA ARG A 50 8.12 -1.70 10.19
C ARG A 50 7.20 -2.88 9.90
N LEU A 51 7.57 -3.78 8.98
CA LEU A 51 6.81 -5.00 8.68
C LEU A 51 6.93 -6.09 9.75
N LYS A 52 8.05 -6.17 10.49
CA LYS A 52 8.29 -7.23 11.50
C LYS A 52 7.13 -7.36 12.50
N PRO A 53 6.72 -6.32 13.26
CA PRO A 53 5.65 -6.46 14.23
C PRO A 53 4.31 -6.81 13.58
N PHE A 54 4.05 -6.31 12.37
CA PHE A 54 2.83 -6.62 11.62
C PHE A 54 2.77 -8.10 11.21
N VAL A 55 3.88 -8.65 10.70
CA VAL A 55 3.99 -10.06 10.32
C VAL A 55 3.93 -10.98 11.53
N GLU A 56 4.62 -10.63 12.61
CA GLU A 56 4.56 -11.37 13.88
C GLU A 56 3.13 -11.43 14.43
N ALA A 57 2.42 -10.31 14.43
CA ALA A 57 1.04 -10.25 14.89
C ALA A 57 0.09 -11.12 14.04
N ILE A 58 0.24 -11.11 12.70
CA ILE A 58 -0.55 -11.97 11.81
C ILE A 58 -0.23 -13.46 12.04
N ASN A 59 1.03 -13.81 12.28
CA ASN A 59 1.44 -15.19 12.56
C ASN A 59 0.89 -15.74 13.89
N ASN A 60 0.39 -14.89 14.79
CA ASN A 60 -0.32 -15.32 15.99
C ASN A 60 -1.81 -15.61 15.74
N LEU A 61 -2.35 -15.28 14.55
CA LEU A 61 -3.72 -15.56 14.16
C LEU A 61 -3.84 -16.99 13.62
N SER A 62 -4.91 -17.69 13.99
CA SER A 62 -5.18 -19.03 13.44
C SER A 62 -5.38 -18.98 11.93
N ASP A 63 -4.96 -20.04 11.24
CA ASP A 63 -5.17 -20.26 9.79
C ASP A 63 -4.46 -19.24 8.87
N LEU A 64 -3.55 -18.41 9.40
CA LEU A 64 -2.76 -17.44 8.64
C LEU A 64 -1.26 -17.71 8.79
N THR A 65 -0.50 -17.48 7.71
CA THR A 65 0.97 -17.50 7.75
C THR A 65 1.51 -16.35 6.93
N ALA A 66 2.26 -15.46 7.56
CA ALA A 66 2.79 -14.24 6.99
C ALA A 66 4.32 -14.28 6.88
N LYS A 67 4.83 -13.74 5.78
CA LYS A 67 6.26 -13.52 5.55
C LYS A 67 6.51 -12.20 4.84
N ILE A 68 7.70 -11.63 5.03
CA ILE A 68 8.14 -10.46 4.29
C ILE A 68 8.69 -10.92 2.94
N ILE A 69 8.20 -10.33 1.85
CA ILE A 69 8.71 -10.56 0.49
C ILE A 69 9.12 -9.24 -0.15
N GLN A 70 10.10 -9.28 -1.04
CA GLN A 70 10.44 -8.16 -1.91
C GLN A 70 9.47 -8.12 -3.10
N ASP A 71 9.16 -6.92 -3.62
CA ASP A 71 8.38 -6.77 -4.83
C ASP A 71 9.02 -7.49 -6.03
N GLY A 72 8.19 -8.05 -6.91
CA GLY A 72 8.64 -8.89 -8.02
C GLY A 72 9.50 -8.19 -9.08
N ALA A 73 9.59 -6.85 -9.07
CA ALA A 73 10.48 -6.09 -9.94
C ALA A 73 11.89 -5.88 -9.33
N GLY A 74 12.19 -6.43 -8.16
CA GLY A 74 13.49 -6.28 -7.49
C GLY A 74 13.75 -4.90 -6.90
N ARG A 75 12.71 -4.05 -6.81
CA ARG A 75 12.78 -2.75 -6.15
C ARG A 75 12.94 -2.94 -4.64
N ASP A 76 13.48 -1.93 -3.97
CA ASP A 76 13.63 -1.90 -2.51
C ASP A 76 12.28 -1.62 -1.81
N ILE A 77 11.28 -2.46 -2.14
CA ILE A 77 9.90 -2.39 -1.68
C ILE A 77 9.58 -3.77 -1.12
N TYR A 78 9.16 -3.79 0.14
CA TYR A 78 8.82 -5.01 0.85
C TYR A 78 7.33 -5.03 1.20
N ARG A 79 6.76 -6.23 1.21
CA ARG A 79 5.34 -6.48 1.49
C ARG A 79 5.20 -7.63 2.46
N ALA A 80 4.11 -7.64 3.22
CA ALA A 80 3.68 -8.86 3.91
C ALA A 80 2.89 -9.74 2.92
N SER A 81 3.40 -10.93 2.66
CA SER A 81 2.69 -12.00 1.95
C SER A 81 2.03 -12.90 2.98
N VAL A 82 0.70 -12.89 3.01
CA VAL A 82 -0.11 -13.65 3.96
C VAL A 82 -0.78 -14.78 3.22
N LYS A 83 -0.43 -16.01 3.56
CA LYS A 83 -1.09 -17.23 3.10
C LYS A 83 -2.23 -17.57 4.05
N VAL A 84 -3.39 -17.87 3.48
CA VAL A 84 -4.59 -18.28 4.20
C VAL A 84 -4.73 -19.80 4.03
N ASP A 85 -4.55 -20.54 5.12
CA ASP A 85 -4.46 -22.00 5.15
C ASP A 85 -5.47 -22.60 6.15
N GLY A 86 -6.75 -22.24 6.03
CA GLY A 86 -7.78 -22.80 6.90
C GLY A 86 -9.18 -22.75 6.33
N ARG A 87 -10.17 -22.48 7.20
CA ARG A 87 -11.58 -22.60 6.85
C ARG A 87 -12.03 -21.62 5.76
N LYS A 88 -11.49 -20.40 5.80
CA LYS A 88 -11.79 -19.35 4.83
C LYS A 88 -10.75 -19.35 3.72
N THR A 89 -11.18 -19.05 2.50
CA THR A 89 -10.31 -18.77 1.36
C THR A 89 -9.78 -17.35 1.41
N ALA A 90 -8.65 -17.08 0.76
CA ALA A 90 -8.13 -15.72 0.63
C ALA A 90 -9.15 -14.74 0.01
N LYS A 91 -9.99 -15.21 -0.93
CA LYS A 91 -11.03 -14.38 -1.54
C LYS A 91 -12.11 -13.94 -0.55
N GLU A 92 -12.55 -14.84 0.33
CA GLU A 92 -13.53 -14.53 1.37
C GLU A 92 -12.95 -13.55 2.39
N VAL A 93 -11.70 -13.73 2.78
CA VAL A 93 -10.99 -12.79 3.66
C VAL A 93 -10.90 -11.40 3.00
N ILE A 94 -10.52 -11.32 1.72
CA ILE A 94 -10.48 -10.05 0.97
C ILE A 94 -11.85 -9.40 0.90
N GLN A 95 -12.90 -10.16 0.65
CA GLN A 95 -14.27 -9.64 0.61
C GLN A 95 -14.67 -9.07 1.98
N ALA A 96 -14.38 -9.78 3.07
CA ALA A 96 -14.68 -9.35 4.43
C ALA A 96 -13.86 -8.11 4.87
N LEU A 97 -12.63 -7.98 4.37
CA LEU A 97 -11.80 -6.79 4.57
C LEU A 97 -12.38 -5.53 3.88
N ARG A 98 -13.08 -5.71 2.74
CA ARG A 98 -13.72 -4.60 1.99
C ARG A 98 -15.12 -4.25 2.49
N ALA A 99 -15.78 -5.16 3.20
CA ALA A 99 -17.20 -5.04 3.55
C ALA A 99 -17.47 -4.02 4.66
N GLU A 100 -16.48 -3.73 5.50
CA GLU A 100 -16.63 -2.85 6.66
C GLU A 100 -15.94 -1.50 6.48
N SER A 101 -16.20 -0.57 7.41
CA SER A 101 -15.61 0.76 7.43
C SER A 101 -14.56 0.84 8.54
N PRO A 102 -13.29 1.17 8.24
CA PRO A 102 -12.77 1.48 6.91
C PRO A 102 -12.60 0.23 6.03
N ALA A 103 -12.83 0.39 4.72
CA ALA A 103 -12.61 -0.68 3.76
C ALA A 103 -11.11 -0.86 3.50
N ILE A 104 -10.61 -2.09 3.61
CA ILE A 104 -9.19 -2.43 3.43
C ILE A 104 -9.00 -3.05 2.04
N TYR A 105 -8.25 -2.37 1.19
CA TYR A 105 -7.91 -2.85 -0.15
C TYR A 105 -6.48 -3.40 -0.18
N THR A 106 -6.36 -4.67 -0.54
CA THR A 106 -5.10 -5.40 -0.60
C THR A 106 -4.70 -5.74 -2.04
N ARG A 107 -3.47 -6.20 -2.23
CA ARG A 107 -3.01 -6.71 -3.53
C ARG A 107 -3.45 -8.17 -3.65
N GLU A 108 -4.37 -8.42 -4.57
CA GLU A 108 -5.08 -9.70 -4.70
C GLU A 108 -4.65 -10.56 -5.89
N TYR A 109 -3.51 -10.26 -6.52
CA TYR A 109 -3.03 -10.98 -7.71
C TYR A 109 -2.80 -12.48 -7.47
N GLN A 110 -2.53 -12.88 -6.23
CA GLN A 110 -2.32 -14.28 -5.83
C GLN A 110 -3.48 -14.84 -4.99
N ALA A 111 -4.65 -14.19 -4.98
CA ALA A 111 -5.79 -14.65 -4.18
C ALA A 111 -6.24 -16.08 -4.55
N ASN A 112 -6.10 -16.47 -5.84
CA ASN A 112 -6.36 -17.84 -6.29
C ASN A 112 -5.41 -18.88 -5.69
N ASN A 113 -4.21 -18.46 -5.27
CA ASN A 113 -3.21 -19.32 -4.62
C ASN A 113 -3.32 -19.26 -3.09
N GLY A 114 -4.39 -18.67 -2.56
CA GLY A 114 -4.57 -18.48 -1.12
C GLY A 114 -3.68 -17.38 -0.53
N ILE A 115 -3.10 -16.48 -1.33
CA ILE A 115 -2.16 -15.46 -0.86
C ILE A 115 -2.74 -14.05 -1.01
N ILE A 116 -2.61 -13.26 0.04
CA ILE A 116 -2.94 -11.83 0.10
C ILE A 116 -1.66 -11.05 0.35
N GLU A 117 -1.37 -10.05 -0.47
CA GLU A 117 -0.22 -9.16 -0.28
C GLU A 117 -0.65 -7.82 0.31
N PHE A 118 0.00 -7.40 1.39
CA PHE A 118 -0.18 -6.10 2.02
C PHE A 118 1.03 -5.20 1.71
N ASP A 119 0.77 -4.14 0.94
CA ASP A 119 1.74 -3.09 0.63
C ASP A 119 1.58 -1.95 1.65
N ILE A 120 2.59 -1.74 2.49
CA ILE A 120 2.48 -0.88 3.67
C ILE A 120 2.93 0.57 3.44
N ARG A 121 3.24 0.94 2.19
CA ARG A 121 3.72 2.30 1.87
C ARG A 121 2.65 3.37 2.05
N SER A 122 1.39 2.98 2.06
CA SER A 122 0.24 3.90 2.18
C SER A 122 -0.46 3.79 3.53
N VAL A 123 0.12 3.07 4.49
CA VAL A 123 -0.43 2.92 5.84
C VAL A 123 0.64 3.12 6.90
N ASN A 124 0.26 3.72 8.01
CA ASN A 124 1.10 3.89 9.19
C ASN A 124 0.97 2.71 10.17
N GLN A 125 1.69 2.76 11.29
CA GLN A 125 1.67 1.69 12.29
C GLN A 125 0.29 1.49 12.95
N GLU A 126 -0.44 2.57 13.21
CA GLU A 126 -1.78 2.51 13.80
C GLU A 126 -2.77 1.81 12.85
N GLU A 127 -2.71 2.15 11.57
CA GLU A 127 -3.54 1.53 10.53
C GLU A 127 -3.19 0.05 10.32
N MET A 128 -1.91 -0.31 10.36
CA MET A 128 -1.49 -1.72 10.35
C MET A 128 -2.05 -2.49 11.54
N ASN A 129 -2.08 -1.89 12.74
CA ASN A 129 -2.69 -2.52 13.91
C ASN A 129 -4.20 -2.74 13.72
N LYS A 130 -4.91 -1.77 13.11
CA LYS A 130 -6.33 -1.91 12.75
C LYS A 130 -6.56 -3.04 11.75
N ILE A 131 -5.66 -3.22 10.77
CA ILE A 131 -5.71 -4.34 9.81
C ILE A 131 -5.56 -5.69 10.55
N VAL A 132 -4.62 -5.81 11.48
CA VAL A 132 -4.45 -7.04 12.30
C VAL A 132 -5.70 -7.33 13.10
N GLN A 133 -6.26 -6.33 13.79
CA GLN A 133 -7.49 -6.50 14.54
C GLN A 133 -8.63 -6.99 13.64
N ARG A 134 -8.76 -6.38 12.46
CA ARG A 134 -9.80 -6.77 11.51
C ARG A 134 -9.62 -8.20 11.00
N LEU A 135 -8.39 -8.63 10.74
CA LEU A 135 -8.09 -10.01 10.37
C LEU A 135 -8.49 -10.97 11.50
N GLN A 136 -8.17 -10.66 12.76
CA GLN A 136 -8.58 -11.48 13.92
C GLN A 136 -10.11 -11.66 13.96
N GLU A 137 -10.87 -10.58 13.83
CA GLU A 137 -12.35 -10.62 13.81
C GLU A 137 -12.88 -11.53 12.68
N ILE A 138 -12.29 -11.41 11.48
CA ILE A 138 -12.66 -12.25 10.32
C ILE A 138 -12.35 -13.72 10.60
N MET A 139 -11.20 -14.04 11.20
CA MET A 139 -10.81 -15.43 11.47
C MET A 139 -11.62 -16.07 12.60
N ASP A 140 -11.97 -15.30 13.63
CA ASP A 140 -12.75 -15.76 14.80
C ASP A 140 -14.23 -15.98 14.49
N THR A 141 -14.74 -15.35 13.45
CA THR A 141 -16.14 -15.53 13.05
C THR A 141 -16.38 -17.00 12.69
N LYS A 142 -17.02 -17.73 13.60
CA LYS A 142 -17.58 -19.07 13.36
C LYS A 142 -18.70 -18.92 12.35
N GLU A 143 -18.63 -19.66 11.25
CA GLU A 143 -19.76 -19.80 10.34
C GLU A 143 -20.97 -20.28 11.15
N LYS A 144 -22.08 -19.57 11.01
CA LYS A 144 -23.37 -19.95 11.57
C LYS A 144 -23.95 -21.15 10.83
#